data_AF-A0AA41DTV0-F1
#
_entry.id   AF-A0AA41DTV0-F1
#
_cell.length_a   1.000
_cell.length_b   1.000
_cell.length_c   1.000
_cell.angle_alpha   90.00
_cell.angle_beta   90.00
_cell.angle_gamma   90.00
#
_symmetry.space_group_name_H-M   'P 1'
#
loop_
_entity.id
_entity.type
_entity.pdbx_description
1 polymer ?
#
loop_
_entity_poly.entity_id
_entity_poly.type
_entity_poly.pdbx_seq_one_letter_code
_entity_poly.pdbx_strand_id
1 'polypeptide(L)'
;MITTRLRRRTAAAVLSLSAVLATTAATAPGAAPAPSAAPAKAAPACPQFDDRTKAAADRGVDVDRITPEPVWRTTCGTLYRSDSRGPQVVFEEGFHAKDVQNGQYDVEKYVLVNQPSPYVSTSYDHDLYKTWYKSGYNYYIDAPGGIDVNKTIGDTHKWADQVEVAFPGGIQRKYIIGVCPVDRQTKTEIMSDCESNPHYQPWH
;
A
#
# COMPACT_ATOMS: atom_id res chain seq x y z
N MET A 1 -14.33 -6.33 72.50
CA MET A 1 -14.23 -5.41 73.65
C MET A 1 -13.01 -5.84 74.47
N ILE A 2 -12.19 -4.88 74.93
CA ILE A 2 -11.15 -5.00 75.99
C ILE A 2 -9.84 -5.69 75.52
N THR A 3 -8.86 -4.92 74.99
CA THR A 3 -7.73 -4.24 75.68
C THR A 3 -6.79 -5.21 76.40
N THR A 4 -5.49 -5.24 76.09
CA THR A 4 -4.54 -4.44 76.88
C THR A 4 -3.17 -4.32 76.20
N ARG A 5 -2.61 -3.10 76.26
CA ARG A 5 -1.19 -2.81 76.03
C ARG A 5 -0.40 -3.19 77.29
N LEU A 6 0.83 -3.68 77.14
CA LEU A 6 1.87 -3.42 78.12
C LEU A 6 3.22 -3.20 77.41
N ARG A 7 3.79 -2.01 77.62
CA ARG A 7 5.16 -1.60 77.29
C ARG A 7 6.05 -1.85 78.51
N ARG A 8 7.29 -2.31 78.27
CA ARG A 8 8.58 -1.92 78.92
C ARG A 8 9.61 -3.03 78.67
N ARG A 9 10.92 -2.84 78.48
CA ARG A 9 11.84 -1.73 78.15
C ARG A 9 13.22 -2.42 78.05
N THR A 10 14.03 -2.09 77.04
CA THR A 10 15.53 -2.00 76.99
C THR A 10 16.38 -3.20 77.52
N ALA A 11 17.50 -3.65 76.93
CA ALA A 11 18.51 -3.03 76.08
C ALA A 11 19.43 -4.11 75.45
N ALA A 12 20.32 -3.63 74.55
CA ALA A 12 21.65 -4.14 74.22
C ALA A 12 21.78 -5.34 73.26
N ALA A 13 22.19 -5.05 72.03
CA ALA A 13 23.57 -5.33 71.58
C ALA A 13 23.73 -4.78 70.14
N VAL A 14 24.58 -3.77 69.98
CA VAL A 14 25.01 -3.28 68.68
C VAL A 14 26.14 -4.20 68.23
N LEU A 15 25.87 -5.07 67.24
CA LEU A 15 26.90 -5.77 66.49
C LEU A 15 27.00 -5.13 65.11
N SER A 16 27.97 -4.23 64.99
CA SER A 16 28.44 -3.67 63.73
C SER A 16 29.19 -4.76 62.94
N LEU A 17 28.49 -5.48 62.05
CA LEU A 17 29.14 -6.22 60.98
C LEU A 17 29.45 -5.24 59.83
N SER A 18 30.72 -4.86 59.75
CA SER A 18 31.27 -4.22 58.55
C SER A 18 31.45 -5.31 57.49
N ALA A 19 30.50 -5.43 56.57
CA ALA A 19 30.71 -6.21 55.35
C ALA A 19 31.59 -5.39 54.41
N VAL A 20 32.83 -5.84 54.21
CA VAL A 20 33.72 -5.33 53.16
C VAL A 20 33.12 -5.77 51.82
N LEU A 21 32.43 -4.88 51.11
CA LEU A 21 32.12 -5.10 49.69
C LEU A 21 33.41 -4.91 48.90
N ALA A 22 34.05 -6.02 48.52
CA ALA A 22 35.01 -6.02 47.43
C ALA A 22 34.24 -5.77 46.13
N THR A 23 34.30 -4.55 45.61
CA THR A 23 33.85 -4.21 44.26
C THR A 23 34.78 -4.88 43.26
N THR A 24 34.43 -6.09 42.82
CA THR A 24 34.95 -6.62 41.56
C THR A 24 34.32 -5.82 40.44
N ALA A 25 35.07 -4.86 39.90
CA ALA A 25 34.71 -4.19 38.66
C ALA A 25 34.78 -5.21 37.52
N ALA A 26 33.68 -5.93 37.29
CA ALA A 26 33.46 -6.66 36.06
C ALA A 26 33.36 -5.63 34.93
N THR A 27 34.43 -5.50 34.17
CA THR A 27 34.47 -4.70 32.94
C THR A 27 33.49 -5.34 31.96
N ALA A 28 32.38 -4.65 31.69
CA ALA A 28 31.50 -5.03 30.60
C ALA A 28 32.33 -5.04 29.30
N PRO A 29 32.22 -6.06 28.43
CA PRO A 29 32.82 -6.00 27.11
C PRO A 29 32.23 -4.78 26.40
N GLY A 30 33.10 -3.84 26.00
CA GLY A 30 32.69 -2.67 25.25
C GLY A 30 31.95 -3.12 24.01
N ALA A 31 30.66 -2.79 23.93
CA ALA A 31 29.89 -2.93 22.70
C ALA A 31 30.63 -2.12 21.63
N ALA A 32 31.16 -2.81 20.62
CA ALA A 32 31.67 -2.17 19.43
C ALA A 32 30.53 -1.29 18.86
N PRO A 33 30.81 -0.03 18.46
CA PRO A 33 29.79 0.76 17.79
C PRO A 33 29.32 -0.02 16.57
N ALA A 34 28.00 -0.25 16.47
CA ALA A 34 27.42 -0.76 15.25
C ALA A 34 27.89 0.13 14.09
N PRO A 35 28.31 -0.43 12.94
CA PRO A 35 28.67 0.38 11.80
C PRO A 35 27.50 1.29 11.49
N SER A 36 27.76 2.60 11.47
CA SER A 36 26.78 3.61 11.06
C SER A 36 26.24 3.17 9.71
N ALA A 37 24.96 2.80 9.65
CA ALA A 37 24.32 2.45 8.40
C ALA A 37 24.57 3.59 7.41
N ALA A 38 25.13 3.26 6.25
CA ALA A 38 25.29 4.24 5.20
C ALA A 38 23.94 4.93 4.97
N PRO A 39 23.91 6.27 4.81
CA PRO A 39 22.65 6.97 4.60
C PRO A 39 21.92 6.32 3.42
N ALA A 40 20.64 6.00 3.62
CA ALA A 40 19.82 5.43 2.58
C ALA A 40 19.87 6.34 1.35
N LYS A 41 20.23 5.76 0.19
CA LYS A 41 20.25 6.51 -1.06
C LYS A 41 18.81 6.96 -1.37
N ALA A 42 18.63 8.26 -1.63
CA ALA A 42 17.33 8.79 -2.04
C ALA A 42 16.86 8.12 -3.34
N ALA A 43 15.57 7.81 -3.42
CA ALA A 43 14.96 7.25 -4.63
C ALA A 43 15.10 8.25 -5.81
N PRO A 44 15.39 7.77 -7.04
CA PRO A 44 15.42 8.64 -8.21
C PRO A 44 14.02 9.19 -8.55
N ALA A 45 13.98 10.23 -9.39
CA ALA A 45 12.73 10.75 -9.92
C ALA A 45 12.11 9.80 -10.96
N CYS A 46 10.79 9.84 -11.10
CA CYS A 46 10.03 9.01 -12.03
C CYS A 46 10.08 9.55 -13.47
N PRO A 47 10.31 8.70 -14.48
CA PRO A 47 10.16 9.09 -15.88
C PRO A 47 8.75 9.61 -16.17
N GLN A 48 8.65 10.66 -16.99
CA GLN A 48 7.37 11.23 -17.43
C GLN A 48 7.22 11.00 -18.94
N PHE A 49 5.99 10.83 -19.40
CA PHE A 49 5.65 10.62 -20.80
C PHE A 49 4.67 11.69 -21.27
N ASP A 50 4.86 12.20 -22.50
CA ASP A 50 3.97 13.20 -23.09
C ASP A 50 2.55 12.63 -23.33
N ASP A 51 2.46 11.35 -23.71
CA ASP A 51 1.20 10.61 -23.83
C ASP A 51 0.61 10.34 -22.43
N ARG A 52 -0.44 11.09 -22.06
CA ARG A 52 -1.16 10.94 -20.79
C ARG A 52 -1.77 9.55 -20.59
N THR A 53 -2.02 8.85 -21.69
CA THR A 53 -2.61 7.50 -21.73
C THR A 53 -1.58 6.46 -22.14
N LYS A 54 -0.29 6.71 -21.90
CA LYS A 54 0.82 5.81 -22.26
C LYS A 54 0.63 4.37 -21.77
N ALA A 55 -0.10 4.21 -20.65
CA ALA A 55 -0.44 2.95 -20.03
C ALA A 55 -1.61 2.19 -20.68
N ALA A 56 -2.46 2.86 -21.46
CA ALA A 56 -3.73 2.33 -21.96
C ALA A 56 -3.57 0.99 -22.72
N ALA A 57 -4.47 0.06 -22.41
CA ALA A 57 -4.73 -1.12 -23.23
C ALA A 57 -5.61 -0.75 -24.44
N ASP A 58 -6.59 0.12 -24.21
CA ASP A 58 -7.52 0.65 -25.19
C ASP A 58 -7.07 2.05 -25.66
N ARG A 59 -6.41 2.12 -26.82
CA ARG A 59 -5.85 3.38 -27.35
C ARG A 59 -6.86 4.43 -27.81
N GLY A 60 -8.14 4.06 -27.95
CA GLY A 60 -9.19 4.93 -28.46
C GLY A 60 -9.79 5.91 -27.44
N VAL A 61 -9.15 6.10 -26.29
CA VAL A 61 -9.67 6.98 -25.23
C VAL A 61 -9.42 8.44 -25.57
N ASP A 62 -10.50 9.22 -25.58
CA ASP A 62 -10.44 10.67 -25.76
C ASP A 62 -10.27 11.36 -24.40
N VAL A 63 -9.06 11.89 -24.14
CA VAL A 63 -8.71 12.53 -22.86
C VAL A 63 -9.44 13.84 -22.63
N ASP A 64 -9.90 14.52 -23.69
CA ASP A 64 -10.56 15.83 -23.58
C ASP A 64 -12.01 15.70 -23.08
N ARG A 65 -12.56 14.49 -23.07
CA ARG A 65 -13.89 14.18 -22.51
C ARG A 65 -13.90 14.00 -21.00
N ILE A 66 -12.74 13.84 -20.39
CA ILE A 66 -12.59 13.54 -18.96
C ILE A 66 -13.02 14.76 -18.15
N THR A 67 -13.93 14.55 -17.18
CA THR A 67 -14.38 15.60 -16.27
C THR A 67 -14.31 15.16 -14.81
N PRO A 68 -14.05 16.07 -13.85
CA PRO A 68 -13.53 17.43 -14.05
C PRO A 68 -12.08 17.39 -14.58
N GLU A 69 -11.41 18.56 -14.64
CA GLU A 69 -10.01 18.66 -15.09
C GLU A 69 -9.12 17.65 -14.34
N PRO A 70 -8.52 16.67 -15.03
CA PRO A 70 -7.83 15.57 -14.37
C PRO A 70 -6.49 16.01 -13.79
N VAL A 71 -6.24 15.65 -12.53
CA VAL A 71 -4.91 15.75 -11.93
C VAL A 71 -4.17 14.43 -12.12
N TRP A 72 -3.23 14.43 -13.07
CA TRP A 72 -2.45 13.25 -13.41
C TRP A 72 -1.44 12.90 -12.31
N ARG A 73 -1.37 11.62 -11.96
CA ARG A 73 -0.32 11.05 -11.12
C ARG A 73 1.03 11.15 -11.84
N THR A 74 2.03 11.68 -11.13
CA THR A 74 3.41 11.83 -11.63
C THR A 74 4.41 10.91 -10.92
N THR A 75 3.98 10.21 -9.87
CA THR A 75 4.78 9.18 -9.20
C THR A 75 4.73 7.85 -9.98
N CYS A 76 5.64 6.94 -9.63
CA CYS A 76 5.85 5.65 -10.30
C CYS A 76 5.92 4.48 -9.29
N GLY A 77 5.45 4.70 -8.07
CA GLY A 77 5.34 3.63 -7.08
C GLY A 77 4.26 2.61 -7.46
N THR A 78 4.40 1.38 -6.97
CA THR A 78 3.45 0.30 -7.22
C THR A 78 2.02 0.68 -6.82
N LEU A 79 1.08 0.34 -7.69
CA LEU A 79 -0.36 0.44 -7.47
C LEU A 79 -0.98 -0.95 -7.38
N TYR A 80 -2.19 -1.01 -6.87
CA TYR A 80 -2.87 -2.26 -6.56
C TYR A 80 -4.27 -2.31 -7.17
N ARG A 81 -4.68 -3.49 -7.60
CA ARG A 81 -6.03 -3.71 -8.11
C ARG A 81 -6.58 -5.04 -7.64
N SER A 82 -7.73 -4.99 -6.96
CA SER A 82 -8.53 -6.18 -6.72
C SER A 82 -9.39 -6.52 -7.94
N ASP A 83 -9.22 -7.72 -8.49
CA ASP A 83 -10.00 -8.20 -9.63
C ASP A 83 -10.35 -9.69 -9.44
N SER A 84 -11.42 -10.15 -10.08
CA SER A 84 -11.87 -11.54 -10.02
C SER A 84 -11.49 -12.37 -11.23
N ARG A 85 -11.00 -11.71 -12.28
CA ARG A 85 -10.35 -12.39 -13.40
C ARG A 85 -9.01 -12.93 -12.94
N GLY A 86 -8.72 -14.19 -13.27
CA GLY A 86 -7.45 -14.84 -12.94
C GLY A 86 -6.28 -14.38 -13.83
N PRO A 87 -5.04 -14.67 -13.40
CA PRO A 87 -3.83 -14.22 -14.09
C PRO A 87 -3.72 -14.72 -15.53
N GLN A 88 -4.26 -15.92 -15.83
CA GLN A 88 -4.27 -16.47 -17.18
C GLN A 88 -5.00 -15.59 -18.21
N VAL A 89 -5.91 -14.73 -17.76
CA VAL A 89 -6.60 -13.74 -18.60
C VAL A 89 -5.87 -12.40 -18.53
N VAL A 90 -5.65 -11.91 -17.30
CA VAL A 90 -5.11 -10.56 -17.08
C VAL A 90 -3.68 -10.40 -17.60
N PHE A 91 -2.84 -11.42 -17.49
CA PHE A 91 -1.47 -11.36 -18.00
C PHE A 91 -1.43 -11.38 -19.53
N GLU A 92 -2.42 -11.97 -20.20
CA GLU A 92 -2.48 -11.98 -21.66
C GLU A 92 -3.10 -10.72 -22.25
N GLU A 93 -4.18 -10.23 -21.64
CA GLU A 93 -4.97 -9.11 -22.19
C GLU A 93 -4.53 -7.76 -21.59
N GLY A 94 -4.17 -7.75 -20.31
CA GLY A 94 -4.13 -6.55 -19.50
C GLY A 94 -5.50 -6.22 -18.89
N PHE A 95 -5.64 -5.01 -18.37
CA PHE A 95 -6.92 -4.50 -17.88
C PHE A 95 -7.55 -3.57 -18.91
N HIS A 96 -8.49 -4.08 -19.67
CA HIS A 96 -9.32 -3.27 -20.57
C HIS A 96 -10.42 -2.51 -19.79
N ALA A 97 -10.72 -1.30 -20.25
CA ALA A 97 -11.84 -0.52 -19.76
C ALA A 97 -13.17 -1.13 -20.26
N LYS A 98 -14.26 -0.89 -19.54
CA LYS A 98 -15.56 -1.49 -19.90
C LYS A 98 -16.19 -0.86 -21.13
N ASP A 99 -16.08 0.46 -21.27
CA ASP A 99 -16.64 1.20 -22.39
C ASP A 99 -15.89 2.52 -22.59
N VAL A 100 -14.98 2.54 -23.57
CA VAL A 100 -14.22 3.74 -23.94
C VAL A 100 -15.03 4.68 -24.85
N GLN A 101 -16.04 4.18 -25.56
CA GLN A 101 -16.76 5.01 -26.53
C GLN A 101 -17.91 5.77 -25.87
N ASN A 102 -18.76 5.06 -25.13
CA ASN A 102 -20.01 5.57 -24.58
C ASN A 102 -20.07 5.53 -23.05
N GLY A 103 -18.98 5.15 -22.39
CA GLY A 103 -18.91 5.05 -20.93
C GLY A 103 -18.96 6.39 -20.21
N GLN A 104 -19.05 6.33 -18.88
CA GLN A 104 -19.02 7.51 -18.02
C GLN A 104 -17.62 8.13 -17.96
N TYR A 105 -17.44 9.29 -18.59
CA TYR A 105 -16.20 10.05 -18.54
C TYR A 105 -16.07 10.98 -17.32
N ASP A 106 -17.15 11.23 -16.58
CA ASP A 106 -17.05 11.99 -15.35
C ASP A 106 -16.50 11.11 -14.21
N VAL A 107 -15.32 11.48 -13.69
CA VAL A 107 -14.57 10.76 -12.66
C VAL A 107 -15.38 10.68 -11.36
N GLU A 108 -16.03 11.77 -10.95
CA GLU A 108 -16.84 11.78 -9.72
C GLU A 108 -18.04 10.82 -9.86
N LYS A 109 -18.79 10.89 -10.96
CA LYS A 109 -19.92 9.99 -11.21
C LYS A 109 -19.49 8.53 -11.30
N TYR A 110 -18.33 8.26 -11.88
CA TYR A 110 -17.76 6.91 -11.95
C TYR A 110 -17.42 6.37 -10.55
N VAL A 111 -16.74 7.16 -9.72
CA VAL A 111 -16.31 6.78 -8.36
C VAL A 111 -17.52 6.57 -7.45
N LEU A 112 -18.51 7.45 -7.52
CA LEU A 112 -19.73 7.34 -6.69
C LEU A 112 -20.64 6.19 -7.12
N VAL A 113 -20.74 5.96 -8.44
CA VAL A 113 -21.61 4.93 -9.03
C VAL A 113 -20.81 4.12 -10.03
N ASN A 114 -20.38 2.93 -9.62
CA ASN A 114 -19.66 1.99 -10.46
C ASN A 114 -20.52 1.56 -11.67
N GLN A 115 -20.26 2.18 -12.82
CA GLN A 115 -20.96 1.99 -14.09
C GLN A 115 -19.93 1.83 -15.23
N PRO A 116 -20.32 1.31 -16.41
CA PRO A 116 -19.41 1.22 -17.54
C PRO A 116 -18.73 2.57 -17.84
N SER A 117 -17.40 2.55 -17.95
CA SER A 117 -16.57 3.74 -18.04
C SER A 117 -15.29 3.45 -18.85
N PRO A 118 -14.56 4.49 -19.30
CA PRO A 118 -13.26 4.35 -19.92
C PRO A 118 -12.15 4.05 -18.89
N TYR A 119 -12.49 3.89 -17.60
CA TYR A 119 -11.53 3.81 -16.51
C TYR A 119 -11.34 2.38 -16.00
N VAL A 120 -10.09 2.07 -15.66
CA VAL A 120 -9.73 0.97 -14.78
C VAL A 120 -9.22 1.55 -13.46
N SER A 121 -9.96 1.32 -12.37
CA SER A 121 -9.52 1.69 -11.02
C SER A 121 -8.34 0.88 -10.53
N THR A 122 -7.43 1.56 -9.86
CA THR A 122 -6.36 1.01 -9.04
C THR A 122 -6.27 1.83 -7.75
N SER A 123 -5.45 1.43 -6.79
CA SER A 123 -5.27 2.14 -5.53
C SER A 123 -3.79 2.27 -5.18
N TYR A 124 -3.44 3.35 -4.49
CA TYR A 124 -2.14 3.46 -3.81
C TYR A 124 -2.02 2.51 -2.61
N ASP A 125 -3.13 2.09 -2.02
CA ASP A 125 -3.16 1.24 -0.83
C ASP A 125 -3.03 -0.24 -1.22
N HIS A 126 -1.93 -0.84 -0.78
CA HIS A 126 -1.68 -2.27 -0.90
C HIS A 126 -2.82 -3.10 -0.30
N ASP A 127 -3.36 -2.67 0.84
CA ASP A 127 -4.29 -3.45 1.65
C ASP A 127 -5.75 -3.25 1.29
N LEU A 128 -6.07 -2.47 0.25
CA LEU A 128 -7.45 -2.24 -0.17
C LEU A 128 -8.16 -3.55 -0.58
N TYR A 129 -7.41 -4.58 -0.97
CA TYR A 129 -7.97 -5.92 -1.21
C TYR A 129 -8.67 -6.52 0.01
N LYS A 130 -8.34 -6.09 1.23
CA LYS A 130 -9.02 -6.55 2.46
C LYS A 130 -10.47 -6.08 2.52
N THR A 131 -10.76 -4.91 1.94
CA THR A 131 -12.12 -4.41 1.73
C THR A 131 -12.81 -5.20 0.62
N TRP A 132 -12.09 -5.47 -0.47
CA TRP A 132 -12.57 -6.20 -1.65
C TRP A 132 -12.20 -7.70 -1.66
N TYR A 133 -12.17 -8.33 -0.48
CA TYR A 133 -11.64 -9.69 -0.30
C TYR A 133 -12.36 -10.77 -1.13
N LYS A 134 -13.56 -10.48 -1.65
CA LYS A 134 -14.31 -11.38 -2.52
C LYS A 134 -13.82 -11.37 -3.98
N SER A 135 -12.98 -10.42 -4.37
CA SER A 135 -12.39 -10.36 -5.71
C SER A 135 -11.46 -11.55 -5.95
N GLY A 136 -10.72 -12.01 -4.94
CA GLY A 136 -9.92 -13.24 -5.04
C GLY A 136 -8.48 -13.05 -5.53
N TYR A 137 -8.14 -11.90 -6.10
CA TYR A 137 -6.77 -11.55 -6.49
C TYR A 137 -6.43 -10.11 -6.15
N ASN A 138 -5.18 -9.87 -5.73
CA ASN A 138 -4.57 -8.55 -5.64
C ASN A 138 -3.45 -8.44 -6.67
N TYR A 139 -3.66 -7.60 -7.68
CA TYR A 139 -2.69 -7.37 -8.75
C TYR A 139 -1.76 -6.22 -8.39
N TYR A 140 -0.49 -6.40 -8.72
CA TYR A 140 0.58 -5.42 -8.54
C TYR A 140 0.87 -4.74 -9.88
N ILE A 141 0.84 -3.42 -9.91
CA ILE A 141 0.86 -2.61 -11.13
C ILE A 141 1.99 -1.58 -11.05
N ASP A 142 2.84 -1.55 -12.07
CA ASP A 142 3.84 -0.50 -12.29
C ASP A 142 3.56 0.17 -13.65
N ALA A 143 2.68 1.16 -13.62
CA ALA A 143 2.22 1.89 -14.80
C ALA A 143 2.50 3.40 -14.67
N PRO A 144 2.90 4.07 -15.76
CA PRO A 144 3.02 5.53 -15.78
C PRO A 144 1.65 6.21 -15.82
N GLY A 145 1.53 7.37 -15.17
CA GLY A 145 0.33 8.20 -15.22
C GLY A 145 -0.82 7.64 -14.39
N GLY A 146 -2.04 7.76 -14.95
CA GLY A 146 -3.31 7.59 -14.24
C GLY A 146 -3.79 8.90 -13.62
N ILE A 147 -5.10 9.02 -13.41
CA ILE A 147 -5.75 10.17 -12.79
C ILE A 147 -5.81 9.91 -11.29
N ASP A 148 -5.20 10.80 -10.50
CA ASP A 148 -5.31 10.75 -9.04
C ASP A 148 -6.70 11.27 -8.66
N VAL A 149 -7.58 10.38 -8.20
CA VAL A 149 -8.99 10.69 -7.97
C VAL A 149 -9.14 11.74 -6.89
N ASN A 150 -8.51 11.55 -5.73
CA ASN A 150 -8.65 12.48 -4.60
C ASN A 150 -8.10 13.86 -4.94
N LYS A 151 -7.04 13.95 -5.76
CA LYS A 151 -6.56 15.25 -6.24
C LYS A 151 -7.46 15.90 -7.28
N THR A 152 -8.23 15.11 -8.02
CA THR A 152 -9.12 15.57 -9.10
C THR A 152 -10.48 16.03 -8.57
N ILE A 153 -11.09 15.26 -7.66
CA ILE A 153 -12.45 15.50 -7.16
C ILE A 153 -12.49 15.87 -5.66
N GLY A 154 -11.33 16.02 -5.02
CA GLY A 154 -11.20 16.25 -3.59
C GLY A 154 -11.19 14.95 -2.77
N ASP A 155 -10.94 15.06 -1.47
CA ASP A 155 -10.76 13.93 -0.54
C ASP A 155 -11.91 13.79 0.48
N THR A 156 -13.05 14.44 0.22
CA THR A 156 -14.22 14.46 1.11
C THR A 156 -15.36 13.52 0.67
N HIS A 157 -15.25 12.92 -0.52
CA HIS A 157 -16.26 11.98 -1.02
C HIS A 157 -16.23 10.64 -0.27
N LYS A 158 -17.32 9.88 -0.39
CA LYS A 158 -17.55 8.61 0.34
C LYS A 158 -16.42 7.57 0.21
N TRP A 159 -15.64 7.64 -0.86
CA TRP A 159 -14.64 6.63 -1.24
C TRP A 159 -13.21 7.17 -1.25
N ALA A 160 -12.96 8.32 -0.63
CA ALA A 160 -11.63 8.94 -0.60
C ALA A 160 -10.59 8.08 0.12
N ASP A 161 -11.02 7.22 1.03
CA ASP A 161 -10.19 6.23 1.73
C ASP A 161 -9.63 5.15 0.80
N GLN A 162 -10.23 4.93 -0.38
CA GLN A 162 -9.72 4.00 -1.38
C GLN A 162 -8.47 4.52 -2.11
N VAL A 163 -8.15 5.82 -1.97
CA VAL A 163 -6.96 6.47 -2.55
C VAL A 163 -6.73 6.04 -4.01
N GLU A 164 -7.78 6.25 -4.81
CA GLU A 164 -7.89 5.67 -6.14
C GLU A 164 -7.02 6.41 -7.18
N VAL A 165 -6.45 5.62 -8.09
CA VAL A 165 -5.90 6.10 -9.36
C VAL A 165 -6.69 5.44 -10.51
N ALA A 166 -7.36 6.25 -11.31
CA ALA A 166 -8.18 5.82 -12.44
C ALA A 166 -7.38 5.87 -13.75
N PHE A 167 -7.27 4.76 -14.46
CA PHE A 167 -6.54 4.68 -15.73
C PHE A 167 -7.49 4.77 -16.93
N PRO A 168 -7.54 5.91 -17.66
CA PRO A 168 -8.30 6.03 -18.90
C PRO A 168 -7.70 5.14 -19.99
N GLY A 169 -8.56 4.35 -20.64
CA GLY A 169 -8.15 3.33 -21.61
C GLY A 169 -7.52 2.08 -20.96
N GLY A 170 -7.61 1.95 -19.64
CA GLY A 170 -7.12 0.79 -18.93
C GLY A 170 -5.60 0.68 -18.83
N ILE A 171 -5.09 -0.55 -18.68
CA ILE A 171 -3.68 -0.83 -18.38
C ILE A 171 -3.21 -2.02 -19.21
N GLN A 172 -2.28 -1.78 -20.13
CA GLN A 172 -1.69 -2.84 -20.94
C GLN A 172 -0.89 -3.82 -20.07
N ARG A 173 -0.88 -5.09 -20.48
CA ARG A 173 -0.28 -6.20 -19.70
C ARG A 173 1.17 -5.98 -19.25
N LYS A 174 1.99 -5.26 -20.03
CA LYS A 174 3.41 -5.06 -19.68
C LYS A 174 3.65 -4.18 -18.46
N TYR A 175 2.63 -3.47 -17.99
CA TYR A 175 2.67 -2.66 -16.77
C TYR A 175 2.08 -3.38 -15.55
N ILE A 176 1.67 -4.64 -15.71
CA ILE A 176 1.22 -5.50 -14.61
C ILE A 176 2.42 -6.32 -14.18
N ILE A 177 2.86 -6.16 -12.93
CA ILE A 177 4.03 -6.85 -12.37
C ILE A 177 3.70 -8.32 -12.12
N GLY A 178 2.54 -8.59 -11.53
CA GLY A 178 2.16 -9.90 -11.06
C GLY A 178 0.88 -9.85 -10.24
N VAL A 179 0.60 -10.95 -9.53
CA VAL A 179 -0.61 -11.10 -8.73
C VAL A 179 -0.33 -11.96 -7.49
N CYS A 180 -1.08 -11.72 -6.43
CA CYS A 180 -1.22 -12.65 -5.32
C CYS A 180 -2.70 -13.03 -5.16
N PRO A 181 -3.04 -14.34 -5.07
CA PRO A 181 -4.38 -14.77 -4.70
C PRO A 181 -4.72 -14.31 -3.27
N VAL A 182 -6.00 -14.07 -3.00
CA VAL A 182 -6.49 -13.60 -1.70
C VAL A 182 -7.34 -14.69 -1.04
N ASP A 183 -6.95 -15.09 0.18
CA ASP A 183 -7.79 -15.91 1.03
C ASP A 183 -9.01 -15.10 1.52
N ARG A 184 -10.20 -15.57 1.18
CA ARG A 184 -11.47 -14.88 1.45
C ARG A 184 -11.87 -14.90 2.92
N GLN A 185 -11.41 -15.89 3.68
CA GLN A 185 -11.77 -16.05 5.10
C GLN A 185 -10.88 -15.16 5.97
N THR A 186 -9.57 -15.19 5.74
CA THR A 186 -8.59 -14.45 6.53
C THR A 186 -8.34 -13.04 6.00
N LYS A 187 -8.74 -12.74 4.76
CA LYS A 187 -8.46 -11.47 4.07
C LYS A 187 -6.96 -11.19 3.99
N THR A 188 -6.21 -12.22 3.65
CA THR A 188 -4.76 -12.17 3.48
C THR A 188 -4.38 -12.68 2.10
N GLU A 189 -3.30 -12.17 1.54
CA GLU A 189 -2.70 -12.76 0.36
C GLU A 189 -2.12 -14.14 0.68
N ILE A 190 -2.29 -15.07 -0.25
CA ILE A 190 -1.67 -16.39 -0.23
C ILE A 190 -0.29 -16.22 -0.88
N MET A 191 0.67 -15.74 -0.09
CA MET A 191 1.97 -15.31 -0.62
C MET A 191 2.77 -16.41 -1.34
N SER A 192 2.56 -17.68 -0.98
CA SER A 192 3.19 -18.82 -1.65
C SER A 192 2.72 -19.01 -3.09
N ASP A 193 1.56 -18.45 -3.42
CA ASP A 193 0.86 -18.67 -4.68
C ASP A 193 0.87 -17.39 -5.53
N CYS A 194 1.71 -16.41 -5.18
CA CYS A 194 1.91 -15.23 -6.01
C CYS A 194 2.62 -15.60 -7.31
N GLU A 195 2.20 -14.98 -8.40
CA GLU A 195 2.70 -15.23 -9.75
C GLU A 195 3.23 -13.94 -10.38
N SER A 196 4.42 -14.01 -10.96
CA SER A 196 4.96 -12.93 -11.79
C SER A 196 4.33 -12.98 -13.18
N ASN A 197 3.99 -11.82 -13.72
CA ASN A 197 3.56 -11.71 -15.11
C ASN A 197 4.77 -11.87 -16.05
N PRO A 198 4.80 -12.89 -16.94
CA PRO A 198 5.91 -13.06 -17.87
C PRO A 198 6.04 -11.93 -18.90
N HIS A 199 5.01 -11.11 -19.06
CA HIS A 199 4.99 -9.97 -19.99
C HIS A 199 5.37 -8.64 -19.35
N TYR A 200 5.64 -8.60 -18.03
CA TYR A 200 6.03 -7.38 -17.34
C TYR A 200 7.32 -6.79 -17.94
N GLN A 201 7.32 -5.47 -18.19
CA GLN A 201 8.47 -4.74 -18.72
C GLN A 201 8.77 -3.51 -17.83
N PRO A 202 9.81 -3.58 -16.97
CA PRO A 202 10.25 -2.45 -16.16
C PRO A 202 10.60 -1.22 -17.02
N TRP A 203 10.41 -0.02 -16.47
CA TRP A 203 10.59 1.24 -17.20
C TRP A 203 11.25 2.38 -16.40
N HIS A 204 11.67 2.14 -15.14
CA HIS A 204 12.45 3.06 -14.29
C HIS A 204 13.49 2.32 -13.44
#